data_AF-A0A139WZU8-F1
#
_entry.id   AF-A0A139WZU8-F1
#
_cell.length_a   1.000
_cell.length_b   1.000
_cell.length_c   1.000
_cell.angle_alpha   90.00
_cell.angle_beta   90.00
_cell.angle_gamma   90.00
#
_symmetry.space_group_name_H-M   'P 1'
#
loop_
_entity.id
_entity.type
_entity.pdbx_description
1 polymer ?
#
loop_
_entity_poly.entity_id
_entity_poly.type
_entity_poly.pdbx_seq_one_letter_code
_entity_poly.pdbx_strand_id
1 'polypeptide(L)'
;MQVELSSADASYISELVKNGYFQNEEEAVAAVIRHDRQQYEAKINRLNTALQKGIDDVKAGRVTPYTLELLDELFEEALAEEERGEPLEIDADVIP
;
A
#
# COMPACT_ATOMS: atom_id res chain seq x y z
N MET A 1 -24.84 -13.10 12.48
CA MET A 1 -23.41 -13.40 12.32
C MET A 1 -22.79 -13.30 13.70
N GLN A 2 -22.11 -14.34 14.18
CA GLN A 2 -21.48 -14.34 15.51
C GLN A 2 -19.97 -14.35 15.28
N VAL A 3 -19.30 -13.28 15.69
CA VAL A 3 -17.86 -13.13 15.60
C VAL A 3 -17.31 -13.24 17.02
N GLU A 4 -16.44 -14.21 17.25
CA GLU A 4 -15.76 -14.36 18.54
C GLU A 4 -14.49 -13.54 18.51
N LEU A 5 -14.44 -12.52 19.37
CA LEU A 5 -13.26 -11.68 19.56
C LEU A 5 -12.38 -12.27 20.66
N SER A 6 -11.08 -12.02 20.57
CA SER A 6 -10.21 -12.26 21.72
C SER A 6 -10.63 -11.34 22.88
N SER A 7 -10.30 -11.74 24.12
CA SER A 7 -10.59 -10.91 25.30
C SER A 7 -9.91 -9.54 25.24
N ALA A 8 -8.75 -9.45 24.60
CA ALA A 8 -8.03 -8.20 24.38
C ALA A 8 -8.78 -7.28 23.40
N ASP A 9 -9.22 -7.82 22.25
CA ASP A 9 -9.93 -7.03 21.24
C ASP A 9 -11.32 -6.58 21.72
N ALA A 10 -12.03 -7.43 22.45
CA ALA A 10 -13.31 -7.06 23.06
C ALA A 10 -13.15 -5.92 24.09
N SER A 11 -12.08 -5.96 24.89
CA SER A 11 -11.77 -4.89 25.84
C SER A 11 -11.45 -3.57 25.12
N TYR A 12 -10.66 -3.63 24.06
CA TYR A 12 -10.31 -2.48 23.24
C TYR A 12 -11.55 -1.84 22.58
N ILE A 13 -12.45 -2.65 22.01
CA ILE A 13 -13.70 -2.14 21.42
C ILE A 13 -14.60 -1.50 22.48
N SER A 14 -14.70 -2.11 23.66
CA SER A 14 -15.45 -1.53 24.78
C SER A 14 -14.88 -0.17 25.21
N GLU A 15 -13.56 0.01 25.21
CA GLU A 15 -12.91 1.28 25.50
C GLU A 15 -13.22 2.36 24.45
N LEU A 16 -13.23 1.99 23.17
CA LEU A 16 -13.57 2.94 22.09
C LEU A 16 -15.00 3.48 22.24
N VAL A 17 -15.95 2.63 22.64
CA VAL A 17 -17.34 3.03 22.92
C VAL A 17 -17.41 3.89 24.19
N LYS A 18 -16.74 3.48 25.27
CA LYS A 18 -16.70 4.25 26.54
C LYS A 18 -16.12 5.64 26.38
N ASN A 19 -15.12 5.79 25.51
CA ASN A 19 -14.49 7.06 25.20
C ASN A 19 -15.29 7.91 24.20
N GLY A 20 -16.45 7.42 23.74
CA GLY A 20 -17.37 8.16 22.87
C GLY A 20 -16.93 8.23 21.40
N TYR A 21 -15.96 7.42 20.97
CA TYR A 21 -15.57 7.35 19.56
C TYR A 21 -16.63 6.66 18.71
N PHE A 22 -17.39 5.74 19.29
CA PHE A 22 -18.51 5.03 18.66
C PHE A 22 -19.71 4.94 19.60
N GLN A 23 -20.92 4.84 19.05
CA GLN A 23 -22.14 4.76 19.84
C GLN A 23 -22.36 3.36 20.45
N ASN A 24 -21.86 2.32 19.79
CA ASN A 24 -21.95 0.94 20.25
C ASN A 24 -20.83 0.06 19.65
N GLU A 25 -20.70 -1.15 20.16
CA GLU A 25 -19.64 -2.10 19.76
C GLU A 25 -19.80 -2.56 18.30
N GLU A 26 -21.04 -2.70 17.80
CA GLU A 26 -21.30 -3.10 16.42
C GLU A 26 -20.80 -2.06 15.42
N GLU A 27 -21.00 -0.78 15.72
CA GLU A 27 -20.51 0.35 14.92
C GLU A 27 -18.97 0.36 14.88
N ALA A 28 -18.32 0.15 16.03
CA ALA A 28 -16.87 0.08 16.13
C ALA A 28 -16.31 -1.08 15.29
N VAL A 29 -16.89 -2.28 15.38
CA VAL A 29 -16.50 -3.44 14.56
C VAL A 29 -16.71 -3.15 13.08
N ALA A 30 -17.86 -2.60 12.71
CA ALA A 30 -18.17 -2.28 11.31
C ALA A 30 -17.24 -1.22 10.72
N ALA A 31 -16.81 -0.24 11.53
CA ALA A 31 -15.84 0.77 11.13
C ALA A 31 -14.46 0.17 10.84
N VAL A 32 -13.98 -0.72 11.72
CA VAL A 32 -12.70 -1.43 11.54
C VAL A 32 -12.73 -2.29 10.27
N ILE A 33 -13.78 -3.09 10.08
CA ILE A 33 -13.91 -3.94 8.88
C ILE A 33 -13.97 -3.08 7.61
N ARG A 34 -14.69 -1.95 7.65
CA ARG A 34 -14.78 -1.03 6.51
C ARG A 34 -13.41 -0.45 6.18
N HIS A 35 -12.66 -0.01 7.18
CA HIS A 35 -11.32 0.51 7.00
C HIS A 35 -10.39 -0.56 6.39
N ASP A 36 -10.38 -1.76 6.94
CA ASP A 36 -9.55 -2.86 6.45
C ASP A 36 -9.89 -3.23 4.99
N ARG A 37 -11.19 -3.32 4.68
CA ARG A 37 -11.65 -3.54 3.30
C ARG A 37 -11.19 -2.43 2.35
N GLN A 38 -11.30 -1.17 2.75
CA GLN A 38 -10.84 -0.04 1.93
C GLN A 38 -9.33 -0.07 1.67
N GLN A 39 -8.53 -0.42 2.68
CA GLN A 39 -7.08 -0.58 2.53
C GLN A 39 -6.76 -1.74 1.58
N TYR A 40 -7.44 -2.87 1.73
CA TYR A 40 -7.28 -4.03 0.86
C TYR A 40 -7.65 -3.70 -0.59
N GLU A 41 -8.82 -3.11 -0.82
CA GLU A 41 -9.28 -2.69 -2.15
C GLU A 41 -8.31 -1.67 -2.78
N ALA A 42 -7.86 -0.68 -2.00
CA ALA A 42 -6.88 0.30 -2.46
C ALA A 42 -5.55 -0.35 -2.86
N LYS A 43 -5.04 -1.30 -2.06
CA LYS A 43 -3.81 -2.04 -2.37
C LYS A 43 -3.93 -2.85 -3.66
N ILE A 44 -5.04 -3.59 -3.82
CA ILE A 44 -5.30 -4.37 -5.02
C ILE A 44 -5.42 -3.47 -6.24
N ASN A 45 -6.12 -2.34 -6.13
CA ASN A 45 -6.25 -1.38 -7.23
C ASN A 45 -4.90 -0.79 -7.64
N ARG A 46 -4.05 -0.38 -6.68
CA ARG A 46 -2.69 0.11 -6.97
C ARG A 46 -1.86 -0.94 -7.71
N LEU A 47 -1.87 -2.18 -7.23
CA LEU A 47 -1.16 -3.28 -7.88
C LEU A 47 -1.64 -3.51 -9.31
N ASN A 48 -2.97 -3.57 -9.52
CA ASN A 48 -3.54 -3.76 -10.85
C ASN A 48 -3.21 -2.60 -11.79
N THR A 49 -3.25 -1.36 -11.30
CA THR A 49 -2.86 -0.18 -12.08
C THR A 49 -1.38 -0.23 -12.48
N ALA A 50 -0.48 -0.57 -11.54
CA ALA A 50 0.95 -0.70 -11.82
C ALA A 50 1.23 -1.80 -12.85
N LEU A 51 0.58 -2.96 -12.73
CA LEU A 51 0.68 -4.05 -13.70
C LEU A 51 0.16 -3.62 -15.08
N GLN A 52 -0.97 -2.94 -15.13
CA GLN A 52 -1.54 -2.46 -16.40
C GLN A 52 -0.63 -1.45 -17.09
N LYS A 53 -0.04 -0.51 -16.32
CA LYS A 53 0.98 0.43 -16.82
C LYS A 53 2.14 -0.33 -17.47
N GLY A 54 2.71 -1.31 -16.77
CA GLY A 54 3.79 -2.14 -17.32
C GLY A 54 3.40 -2.92 -18.59
N ILE A 55 2.19 -3.49 -18.62
CA ILE A 55 1.66 -4.18 -19.81
C ILE A 55 1.53 -3.22 -21.00
N ASP A 56 1.07 -2.00 -20.76
CA ASP A 56 0.88 -0.99 -21.81
C ASP A 56 2.22 -0.43 -22.30
N ASP A 57 3.22 -0.32 -21.42
CA ASP A 57 4.60 0.03 -21.79
C ASP A 57 5.25 -1.04 -22.66
N VAL A 58 5.08 -2.32 -22.30
CA VAL A 58 5.53 -3.46 -23.14
C VAL A 58 4.89 -3.41 -24.52
N LYS A 59 3.56 -3.22 -24.60
CA LYS A 59 2.83 -3.15 -25.88
C LYS A 59 3.26 -1.97 -26.74
N ALA A 60 3.58 -0.84 -26.11
CA ALA A 60 4.04 0.36 -26.81
C ALA A 60 5.53 0.33 -27.15
N GLY A 61 6.27 -0.70 -26.73
CA GLY A 61 7.73 -0.79 -26.91
C GLY A 61 8.52 0.17 -26.03
N ARG A 62 7.91 0.73 -24.98
CA ARG A 62 8.58 1.57 -23.97
C ARG A 62 9.27 0.70 -22.91
N VAL A 63 10.14 -0.19 -23.37
CA VAL A 63 10.85 -1.14 -22.51
C VAL A 63 12.32 -1.21 -22.89
N THR A 64 13.17 -1.34 -21.89
CA THR A 64 14.60 -1.62 -22.05
C THR A 64 14.85 -3.07 -21.69
N PRO A 65 15.55 -3.86 -22.53
CA PRO A 65 15.94 -5.22 -22.18
C PRO A 65 16.77 -5.25 -20.90
N TYR A 66 16.49 -6.21 -20.03
CA TYR A 66 17.31 -6.42 -18.84
C TYR A 66 18.69 -6.99 -19.22
N THR A 67 19.75 -6.30 -18.81
CA THR A 67 21.14 -6.78 -18.88
C THR A 67 21.86 -6.49 -17.57
N LEU A 68 23.01 -7.12 -17.35
CA LEU A 68 23.81 -6.83 -16.15
C LEU A 68 24.38 -5.41 -16.20
N GLU A 69 24.76 -4.95 -17.38
CA GLU A 69 25.26 -3.59 -17.60
C GLU A 69 24.19 -2.54 -17.26
N LEU A 70 22.93 -2.78 -17.64
CA LEU A 70 21.82 -1.90 -17.26
C LEU A 70 21.65 -1.86 -15.73
N LEU A 71 21.82 -2.99 -15.04
CA LEU A 71 21.73 -3.02 -13.59
C LEU A 71 22.85 -2.21 -12.94
N ASP A 72 24.08 -2.36 -13.43
CA ASP A 72 25.23 -1.60 -12.93
C ASP A 72 25.05 -0.08 -13.18
N GLU A 73 24.56 0.31 -14.37
CA GLU A 73 24.23 1.70 -14.69
C GLU A 73 23.20 2.31 -13.72
N LEU A 74 22.13 1.56 -13.41
CA LEU A 74 21.10 1.99 -12.45
C LEU A 74 21.66 2.17 -11.04
N PHE A 75 22.60 1.32 -10.61
CA PHE A 75 23.24 1.47 -9.30
C PHE A 75 24.13 2.72 -9.24
N GLU A 76 24.94 2.95 -10.27
CA GLU A 76 25.80 4.14 -10.34
C GLU A 76 24.97 5.43 -10.40
N GLU A 77 23.85 5.42 -11.14
CA GLU A 77 22.91 6.54 -11.20
C GLU A 77 22.29 6.84 -9.82
N ALA A 78 21.80 5.81 -9.12
CA ALA A 78 21.22 5.96 -7.80
C ALA A 78 22.22 6.51 -6.76
N LEU A 79 23.48 6.05 -6.80
CA LEU A 79 24.55 6.58 -5.95
C LEU A 79 24.86 8.05 -6.27
N ALA A 80 24.92 8.40 -7.56
CA ALA A 80 25.17 9.78 -7.98
C ALA A 80 24.02 10.73 -7.62
N GLU A 81 22.77 10.25 -7.54
CA GLU A 81 21.62 11.03 -7.09
C GLU A 81 21.63 11.25 -5.57
N GLU A 82 21.99 10.23 -4.79
CA GLU A 82 22.19 10.36 -3.34
C GLU A 82 23.24 11.42 -3.00
N GLU A 83 24.38 11.41 -3.71
CA GLU A 83 25.44 12.41 -3.54
C GLU A 83 25.01 13.84 -3.92
N ARG A 84 24.07 13.97 -4.87
CA ARG A 84 23.47 15.26 -5.27
C ARG A 84 22.39 15.74 -4.31
N GLY A 85 21.92 14.90 -3.40
CA GLY A 85 20.84 15.20 -2.46
C GLY A 85 19.48 15.39 -3.15
N GLU A 86 19.33 14.88 -4.36
CA GLU A 86 18.05 14.88 -5.07
C GLU A 86 17.23 13.70 -4.53
N PRO A 87 16.03 13.95 -3.98
CA PRO A 87 15.19 12.87 -3.52
C PRO A 87 14.80 12.02 -4.72
N LEU A 88 14.99 10.70 -4.61
CA LEU A 88 14.44 9.74 -5.56
C LEU A 88 12.93 10.05 -5.71
N GLU A 89 12.51 10.42 -6.92
CA GLU A 89 11.09 10.55 -7.24
C GLU A 89 10.50 9.15 -7.27
N ILE A 90 10.12 8.64 -6.09
CA ILE A 90 9.31 7.44 -5.99
C ILE A 90 7.92 7.81 -6.49
N ASP A 91 7.64 7.49 -7.75
CA ASP A 91 6.29 7.54 -8.29
C ASP A 91 5.41 6.72 -7.33
N ALA A 92 4.44 7.37 -6.69
CA ALA A 92 3.63 6.77 -5.62
C ALA A 92 2.81 5.55 -6.09
N ASP A 93 2.76 5.34 -7.40
CA ASP A 93 2.16 4.19 -8.08
C ASP A 93 3.11 2.97 -8.15
N VAL A 94 4.40 3.13 -7.86
CA VAL A 94 5.41 2.07 -7.76
C VAL A 94 5.56 1.67 -6.28
N ILE A 95 4.50 1.05 -5.75
CA ILE A 95 4.40 0.28 -4.50
C ILE A 95 5.24 0.80 -3.29
N PRO A 96 4.58 1.38 -2.26
CA PRO A 96 5.18 1.51 -0.92
C PRO A 96 5.24 0.18 -0.16
#